data_AF-A0A2E1X6G4-F1
#
_entry.id   AF-A0A2E1X6G4-F1
#
_cell.length_a   1.000
_cell.length_b   1.000
_cell.length_c   1.000
_cell.angle_alpha   90.00
_cell.angle_beta   90.00
_cell.angle_gamma   90.00
#
_symmetry.space_group_name_H-M   'P 1'
#
loop_
_entity.id
_entity.type
_entity.pdbx_description
1 polymer ?
#
loop_
_entity_poly.entity_id
_entity_poly.type
_entity_poly.pdbx_seq_one_letter_code
_entity_poly.pdbx_strand_id
1 'polypeptide(L)' 'MCPVCKDSDSPVLKDGRHFPFCSESCKDRDLGGWLRDQYRIGSRPAGSDELPETTEPPQD' A
#
# COMPACT_ATOMS: atom_id res chain seq x y z
N MET A 1 10.60 -3.54 9.85
CA MET A 1 10.79 -4.20 8.54
C MET A 1 10.31 -3.25 7.46
N CYS A 2 11.10 -3.01 6.41
CA CYS A 2 10.71 -2.13 5.32
C CYS A 2 9.71 -2.85 4.38
N PRO A 3 8.59 -2.21 3.97
CA PRO A 3 7.60 -2.85 3.10
C PRO A 3 8.12 -3.12 1.67
N VAL A 4 9.16 -2.40 1.24
CA VAL A 4 9.67 -2.43 -0.14
C VAL A 4 10.76 -3.47 -0.35
N CYS A 5 11.80 -3.48 0.50
CA CYS A 5 12.93 -4.40 0.34
C CYS A 5 12.85 -5.63 1.26
N LYS A 6 12.13 -5.54 2.39
CA LYS A 6 12.02 -6.60 3.41
C LYS A 6 13.36 -7.10 3.98
N ASP A 7 14.43 -6.36 3.74
CA ASP A 7 15.78 -6.68 4.23
C ASP A 7 15.86 -6.52 5.75
N SER A 8 16.40 -7.54 6.43
CA SER A 8 16.63 -7.54 7.88
C SER A 8 17.84 -6.72 8.30
N ASP A 9 18.83 -6.59 7.40
CA ASP A 9 20.09 -5.87 7.68
C ASP A 9 19.91 -4.35 7.52
N SER A 10 18.79 -3.93 6.95
CA SER A 10 18.40 -2.53 6.75
C SER A 10 17.17 -2.17 7.63
N PRO A 11 17.34 -1.90 8.94
CA PRO A 11 16.23 -1.65 9.83
C PRO A 11 15.49 -0.33 9.53
N VAL A 12 14.18 -0.33 9.75
CA VAL A 12 13.36 0.90 9.71
C VAL A 12 13.52 1.62 11.04
N LEU A 13 13.98 2.86 10.99
CA LEU A 13 14.04 3.73 12.16
C LEU A 13 12.64 4.33 12.40
N LYS A 14 12.01 3.97 13.52
CA LYS A 14 10.80 4.65 13.99
C LYS A 14 11.16 6.12 14.22
N ASP A 15 10.33 7.04 13.70
CA ASP A 15 10.57 8.49 13.69
C ASP A 15 11.71 8.98 12.77
N GLY A 16 12.30 8.10 11.96
CA GLY A 16 13.29 8.48 10.96
C GLY A 16 12.67 9.23 9.77
N ARG A 17 13.46 10.04 9.07
CA ARG A 17 13.00 10.86 7.91
C ARG A 17 12.33 10.07 6.79
N HIS A 18 12.64 8.78 6.67
CA HIS A 18 12.14 7.92 5.61
C HIS A 18 11.10 6.91 6.12
N PHE A 19 10.70 6.97 7.39
CA PHE A 19 9.66 6.11 7.93
C PHE A 19 8.40 6.16 7.04
N PRO A 20 7.82 5.02 6.62
CA PRO A 20 8.03 3.64 7.10
C PRO A 20 9.10 2.82 6.34
N PHE A 21 9.95 3.44 5.53
CA PHE A 21 11.00 2.81 4.74
C PHE A 21 12.37 2.85 5.43
N CYS A 22 13.29 1.96 5.02
CA CYS A 22 14.66 1.95 5.55
C CYS A 22 15.58 2.99 4.89
N SER A 23 15.21 3.49 3.70
CA SER A 23 16.01 4.46 2.95
C SER A 23 15.16 5.29 1.98
N GLU A 24 15.73 6.38 1.49
CA GLU A 24 15.15 7.19 0.41
C GLU A 24 14.90 6.36 -0.86
N SER A 25 15.86 5.52 -1.27
CA SER A 25 15.70 4.66 -2.45
C SER A 25 14.50 3.72 -2.35
N CYS A 26 14.18 3.22 -1.15
CA CYS A 26 12.98 2.41 -0.94
C CYS A 26 11.70 3.24 -1.04
N LYS A 27 11.68 4.47 -0.49
CA LYS A 27 10.56 5.41 -0.63
C LYS A 27 10.28 5.71 -2.12
N ASP A 28 11.32 5.97 -2.91
CA ASP A 28 11.16 6.30 -4.32
C ASP A 28 10.72 5.09 -5.16
N ARG A 29 11.19 3.88 -4.81
CA ARG A 29 10.71 2.64 -5.43
C ARG A 29 9.23 2.41 -5.18
N ASP A 30 8.77 2.66 -3.95
CA ASP A 30 7.34 2.56 -3.60
C ASP A 30 6.51 3.53 -4.43
N LEU A 31 6.92 4.81 -4.47
CA LEU A 31 6.29 5.83 -5.30
C LEU A 31 6.26 5.42 -6.78
N GLY A 32 7.36 4.88 -7.30
CA GLY A 32 7.42 4.36 -8.66
C GLY A 32 6.46 3.20 -8.91
N GLY A 33 6.20 2.35 -7.91
CA GLY A 33 5.19 1.29 -7.99
C GLY A 33 3.79 1.84 -8.19
N TRP A 34 3.44 2.90 -7.46
CA TRP A 34 2.17 3.62 -7.63
C TRP A 34 2.05 4.26 -9.02
N LEU A 35 3.09 4.96 -9.46
CA LEU A 35 3.09 5.63 -10.77
C LEU A 35 3.01 4.64 -11.94
N ARG A 36 3.48 3.40 -11.75
CA ARG A 36 3.42 2.32 -12.74
C ARG A 36 2.24 1.37 -12.54
N ASP A 37 1.30 1.75 -11.68
CA ASP A 37 0.06 1.03 -11.47
C ASP A 37 0.29 -0.46 -11.07
N GLN A 38 1.36 -0.71 -10.31
CA GLN A 38 1.81 -2.04 -9.89
C GLN A 38 1.06 -2.55 -8.66
N TYR A 39 0.39 -1.68 -7.94
CA TYR A 39 -0.40 -2.02 -6.77
C TYR A 39 -1.85 -2.26 -7.19
N ARG A 40 -2.37 -3.45 -6.90
CA ARG A 40 -3.74 -3.86 -7.22
C ARG A 40 -4.41 -4.38 -5.95
N ILE A 41 -5.62 -3.90 -5.68
CA ILE A 41 -6.50 -4.54 -4.71
C ILE A 41 -7.14 -5.71 -5.46
N GLY A 42 -6.96 -6.93 -4.97
CA GLY A 42 -7.59 -8.10 -5.57
C GLY A 42 -9.11 -7.93 -5.59
N SER A 43 -9.74 -8.05 -6.75
CA SER A 43 -11.21 -8.14 -6.83
C SER A 43 -11.64 -9.52 -6.34
N ARG A 44 -12.64 -9.57 -5.44
CA ARG A 44 -13.34 -10.81 -5.12
C ARG A 44 -13.93 -11.37 -6.44
N PRO A 45 -13.89 -12.69 -6.70
CA PRO A 45 -14.46 -13.24 -7.93
C PRO A 45 -15.90 -12.77 -8.10
N ALA A 46 -16.27 -12.34 -9.31
CA ALA A 46 -17.57 -11.75 -9.63
C ALA A 46 -18.79 -12.71 -9.50
N GLY A 47 -18.66 -13.80 -8.73
CA GLY A 47 -19.69 -14.81 -8.50
C GLY A 47 -20.17 -14.95 -7.05
N SER A 48 -19.68 -14.13 -6.12
CA SER A 48 -20.36 -13.98 -4.82
C SER A 48 -21.39 -12.86 -4.97
N ASP A 49 -22.67 -13.22 -5.04
CA ASP A 49 -23.85 -12.33 -5.06
C ASP A 49 -23.99 -11.58 -3.72
N GLU A 50 -22.99 -10.79 -3.39
CA GLU A 50 -22.98 -9.89 -2.23
C GLU A 50 -22.26 -8.64 -2.71
N LEU A 51 -23.06 -7.71 -3.23
CA LEU A 51 -22.61 -6.37 -3.56
C LEU A 51 -21.99 -5.77 -2.29
N PRO A 52 -20.82 -5.08 -2.38
CA PRO A 52 -20.34 -4.31 -1.26
C PRO A 52 -21.40 -3.26 -0.93
N GLU A 53 -21.99 -3.36 0.26
CA GLU A 53 -22.91 -2.37 0.79
C GLU A 53 -22.13 -1.07 0.93
N THR A 54 -22.19 -0.24 -0.12
CA THR A 54 -21.63 1.10 -0.07
C THR A 54 -22.61 1.87 0.80
N THR A 55 -22.29 2.04 2.08
CA THR A 55 -22.98 2.99 2.94
C THR A 55 -22.71 4.39 2.38
N GLU A 56 -23.50 4.81 1.40
CA GLU A 56 -23.64 6.22 1.07
C GLU A 56 -24.54 6.87 2.14
N PRO A 57 -24.15 8.00 2.74
CA PRO A 57 -25.03 8.72 3.64
C PRO A 57 -26.20 9.33 2.83
N PRO A 58 -27.42 9.42 3.42
CA PRO A 58 -28.61 9.84 2.70
C PRO A 58 -28.42 11.24 2.09
N GLN A 59 -28.72 11.38 0.80
CA GLN A 59 -28.85 12.67 0.11
C GLN A 59 -30.36 12.94 -0.07
N ASP A 60 -30.79 14.15 0.27
CA ASP A 60 -32.17 14.67 0.21
C ASP A 60 -32.70 14.75 -1.24
#